data_AF-A0A5B8JFK1-F1
#
_entry.id   AF-A0A5B8JFK1-F1
#
_cell.length_a   1.000
_cell.length_b   1.000
_cell.length_c   1.000
_cell.angle_alpha   90.00
_cell.angle_beta   90.00
_cell.angle_gamma   90.00
#
_symmetry.space_group_name_H-M   'P 1'
#
loop_
_entity.id
_entity.type
_entity.pdbx_description
1 polymer ?
#
loop_
_entity_poly.entity_id
_entity_poly.type
_entity_poly.pdbx_seq_one_letter_code
_entity_poly.pdbx_strand_id
1 'polypeptide(L)'
;MSSAGPSAVPGLRFANPDYYAMPGQTVTFSVSASLPRGVNIAQYEWDFDGNGVVDQVGPIPVATHSYPALFEGTATVRITHATGGLSTASTGVHIGRGPRDGLPVAPVNVTVAVTAHSNGISTVQITWEPGGPEPYRWALTVDGIPAGMVEGAARSATITDVHRARDVRIGVVGFTQNQGMGDPAAVTLPALSY
;
A
#
# COMPACT_ATOMS: atom_id res chain seq x y z
N MET A 1 45.84 10.63 -18.66
CA MET A 1 44.82 9.56 -18.63
C MET A 1 44.07 9.70 -17.33
N SER A 2 42.79 10.08 -17.36
CA SER A 2 41.92 10.08 -16.18
C SER A 2 40.78 9.13 -16.48
N SER A 3 40.68 8.06 -15.70
CA SER A 3 39.67 7.01 -15.85
C SER A 3 38.30 7.57 -15.50
N ALA A 4 37.38 7.53 -16.47
CA ALA A 4 35.96 7.72 -16.19
C ALA A 4 35.49 6.63 -15.21
N GLY A 5 34.94 7.04 -14.06
CA GLY A 5 34.27 6.12 -13.15
C GLY A 5 33.08 5.43 -13.84
N PRO A 6 32.61 4.28 -13.32
CA PRO A 6 31.53 3.52 -13.97
C PRO A 6 30.28 4.38 -14.07
N SER A 7 29.82 4.63 -15.30
CA SER A 7 28.54 5.26 -15.59
C SER A 7 27.42 4.39 -15.04
N ALA A 8 26.81 4.81 -13.93
CA ALA A 8 25.53 4.29 -13.49
C ALA A 8 24.49 4.66 -14.55
N VAL A 9 23.92 3.68 -15.24
CA VAL A 9 22.81 3.94 -16.16
C VAL A 9 21.56 4.27 -15.33
N PRO A 10 20.96 5.46 -15.48
CA PRO A 10 19.77 5.82 -14.71
C PRO A 10 18.58 4.97 -15.15
N GLY A 11 17.85 4.36 -14.20
CA GLY A 11 16.52 3.81 -14.45
C GLY A 11 16.26 2.36 -14.02
N LEU A 12 17.30 1.62 -13.58
CA LEU A 12 17.11 0.29 -12.99
C LEU A 12 16.30 0.40 -11.69
N ARG A 13 15.25 -0.40 -11.55
CA ARG A 13 14.38 -0.46 -10.38
C ARG A 13 13.75 -1.84 -10.21
N PHE A 14 13.40 -2.17 -8.98
CA PHE A 14 12.57 -3.33 -8.68
C PHE A 14 11.13 -3.12 -9.17
N ALA A 15 10.42 -4.22 -9.39
CA ALA A 15 9.01 -4.22 -9.78
C ALA A 15 8.11 -3.54 -8.74
N ASN A 16 8.46 -3.67 -7.46
CA ASN A 16 7.81 -3.01 -6.33
C ASN A 16 8.83 -2.15 -5.57
N PRO A 17 8.40 -1.02 -4.97
CA PRO A 17 9.27 -0.22 -4.11
C PRO A 17 9.60 -0.93 -2.80
N ASP A 18 8.66 -1.74 -2.29
CA ASP A 18 8.77 -2.50 -1.05
C ASP A 18 8.19 -3.91 -1.22
N TYR A 19 8.77 -4.87 -0.49
CA TYR A 19 8.33 -6.26 -0.44
C TYR A 19 7.94 -6.62 1.00
N TYR A 20 6.82 -7.33 1.13
CA TYR A 20 6.25 -7.75 2.41
C TYR A 20 6.01 -9.26 2.40
N ALA A 21 6.37 -9.94 3.47
CA ALA A 21 6.12 -11.37 3.64
C ALA A 21 6.17 -11.77 5.12
N MET A 22 5.73 -12.98 5.46
CA MET A 22 5.95 -13.59 6.77
C MET A 22 7.25 -14.42 6.76
N PRO A 23 7.87 -14.68 7.93
CA PRO A 23 9.06 -15.53 8.02
C PRO A 23 8.85 -16.89 7.33
N GLY A 24 9.84 -17.32 6.55
CA GLY A 24 9.83 -18.55 5.77
C GLY A 24 9.07 -18.48 4.44
N GLN A 25 8.32 -17.41 4.16
CA GLN A 25 7.70 -17.22 2.86
C GLN A 25 8.74 -16.78 1.82
N THR A 26 8.58 -17.25 0.58
CA THR A 26 9.42 -16.87 -0.54
C THR A 26 9.02 -15.50 -1.08
N VAL A 27 9.99 -14.59 -1.16
CA VAL A 27 9.89 -13.29 -1.84
C VAL A 27 10.51 -13.43 -3.23
N THR A 28 9.81 -12.93 -4.25
CA THR A 28 10.32 -12.90 -5.64
C THR A 28 10.70 -11.47 -6.01
N PHE A 29 11.99 -11.24 -6.21
CA PHE A 29 12.55 -9.98 -6.64
C PHE A 29 12.69 -9.96 -8.16
N SER A 30 12.29 -8.86 -8.80
CA SER A 30 12.43 -8.70 -10.25
C SER A 30 12.78 -7.27 -10.62
N VAL A 31 13.75 -7.11 -11.53
CA VAL A 31 14.09 -5.82 -12.17
C VAL A 31 13.75 -5.80 -13.67
N SER A 32 13.13 -6.88 -14.17
CA SER A 32 12.90 -7.13 -15.60
C SER A 32 12.24 -5.97 -16.36
N ALA A 33 11.28 -5.29 -15.71
CA ALA A 33 10.51 -4.20 -16.32
C ALA A 33 11.30 -2.89 -16.50
N SER A 34 12.51 -2.81 -15.95
CA SER A 34 13.34 -1.60 -15.92
C SER A 34 14.71 -1.76 -16.57
N LEU A 35 14.96 -2.93 -17.18
CA LEU A 35 16.26 -3.22 -17.78
C LEU A 35 16.61 -2.19 -18.87
N PRO A 36 17.88 -1.74 -18.92
CA PRO A 36 18.32 -0.82 -19.96
C PRO A 36 18.12 -1.42 -21.36
N ARG A 37 17.47 -0.67 -22.27
CA ARG A 37 17.27 -1.11 -23.65
C ARG A 37 18.58 -1.06 -24.43
N GLY A 38 18.83 -2.07 -25.25
CA GLY A 38 20.02 -2.12 -26.12
C GLY A 38 21.34 -2.41 -25.39
N VAL A 39 21.27 -2.84 -24.12
CA VAL A 39 22.45 -3.22 -23.32
C VAL A 39 22.42 -4.72 -23.08
N ASN A 40 23.53 -5.39 -23.40
CA ASN A 40 23.73 -6.78 -23.03
C ASN A 40 24.20 -6.86 -21.57
N ILE A 41 23.52 -7.68 -20.77
CA ILE A 41 23.84 -7.88 -19.35
C ILE A 41 24.60 -9.20 -19.21
N ALA A 42 25.76 -9.14 -18.55
CA ALA A 42 26.58 -10.30 -18.30
C ALA A 42 26.12 -11.06 -17.05
N GLN A 43 25.70 -10.34 -15.99
CA GLN A 43 25.42 -10.94 -14.69
C GLN A 43 24.56 -10.04 -13.81
N TYR A 44 23.79 -10.68 -12.93
CA TYR A 44 23.05 -10.08 -11.83
C TYR A 44 23.62 -10.61 -10.51
N GLU A 45 23.95 -9.70 -9.60
CA GLU A 45 24.44 -9.96 -8.25
C GLU A 45 23.43 -9.39 -7.27
N TRP A 46 22.83 -10.26 -6.46
CA TRP A 46 21.79 -9.94 -5.50
C TRP A 46 22.36 -9.98 -4.08
N ASP A 47 22.02 -8.97 -3.30
CA ASP A 47 22.27 -8.84 -1.88
C ASP A 47 20.89 -8.65 -1.23
N PHE A 48 20.39 -9.67 -0.53
CA PHE A 48 19.03 -9.70 -0.02
C PHE A 48 18.91 -9.06 1.36
N ASP A 49 20.01 -8.90 2.09
CA ASP A 49 19.99 -8.31 3.43
C ASP A 49 20.60 -6.89 3.49
N GLY A 50 21.22 -6.44 2.40
CA GLY A 50 21.78 -5.10 2.24
C GLY A 50 23.11 -4.92 2.97
N ASN A 51 23.80 -6.00 3.33
CA ASN A 51 25.06 -5.94 4.07
C ASN A 51 26.28 -5.61 3.18
N GLY A 52 26.09 -5.52 1.85
CA GLY A 52 27.14 -5.24 0.86
C GLY A 52 27.86 -6.48 0.33
N VAL A 53 27.49 -7.68 0.78
CA VAL A 53 27.96 -8.98 0.31
C VAL A 53 26.94 -9.56 -0.66
N VAL A 54 27.43 -10.15 -1.74
CA VAL A 54 26.55 -10.81 -2.72
C VAL A 54 26.11 -12.16 -2.18
N ASP A 55 24.80 -12.33 -2.03
CA ASP A 55 24.17 -13.58 -1.61
C ASP A 55 23.91 -14.53 -2.76
N GLN A 56 23.55 -13.98 -3.92
CA GLN A 56 23.19 -14.78 -5.09
C GLN A 56 23.67 -14.14 -6.38
N VAL A 57 24.11 -15.01 -7.29
CA VAL A 57 24.57 -14.63 -8.62
C VAL A 57 23.78 -15.40 -9.66
N GLY A 58 23.35 -14.74 -10.74
CA GLY A 58 22.63 -15.42 -11.82
C GLY A 58 22.58 -14.64 -13.14
N PRO A 59 22.15 -15.30 -14.23
CA PRO A 59 22.03 -14.67 -15.56
C PRO A 59 20.67 -14.03 -15.82
N ILE A 60 19.71 -14.18 -14.91
CA ILE A 60 18.31 -13.72 -15.09
C ILE A 60 17.98 -12.54 -14.16
N PRO A 61 17.10 -11.61 -14.61
CA PRO A 61 16.68 -10.42 -13.86
C PRO A 61 15.65 -10.70 -12.75
N VAL A 62 15.55 -11.95 -12.31
CA VAL A 62 14.59 -12.43 -11.30
C VAL A 62 15.33 -13.35 -10.34
N ALA A 63 15.13 -13.15 -9.05
CA ALA A 63 15.65 -14.02 -8.00
C ALA A 63 14.62 -14.20 -6.89
N THR A 64 14.74 -15.29 -6.15
CA THR A 64 13.86 -15.61 -5.02
C THR A 64 14.68 -15.79 -3.76
N HIS A 65 14.17 -15.28 -2.64
CA HIS A 65 14.81 -15.44 -1.34
C HIS A 65 13.74 -15.64 -0.25
N SER A 66 14.07 -16.36 0.81
CA SER A 66 13.20 -16.53 1.97
C SER A 66 13.95 -16.15 3.23
N TYR A 67 13.38 -15.26 4.02
CA TYR A 67 13.95 -14.82 5.28
C TYR A 67 13.39 -15.70 6.41
N PRO A 68 14.23 -16.43 7.18
CA PRO A 68 13.75 -17.38 8.18
C PRO A 68 13.19 -16.71 9.45
N ALA A 69 13.49 -15.44 9.65
CA ALA A 69 13.08 -14.65 10.81
C ALA A 69 12.58 -13.27 10.37
N LEU A 70 12.16 -12.46 11.35
CA LEU A 70 11.85 -11.05 11.14
C LEU A 70 13.04 -10.34 10.50
N PHE A 71 12.77 -9.50 9.51
CA PHE A 71 13.80 -8.76 8.78
C PHE A 71 13.22 -7.41 8.34
N GLU A 72 13.96 -6.34 8.62
CA GLU A 72 13.64 -4.98 8.22
C GLU A 72 14.92 -4.40 7.62
N GLY A 73 14.90 -4.17 6.31
CA GLY A 73 16.11 -3.75 5.61
C GLY A 73 15.88 -3.53 4.13
N THR A 74 16.94 -3.65 3.36
CA THR A 74 16.92 -3.41 1.92
C THR A 74 17.52 -4.56 1.17
N ALA A 75 16.90 -4.97 0.06
CA ALA A 75 17.54 -5.82 -0.93
C ALA A 75 18.13 -4.94 -2.04
N THR A 76 19.32 -5.28 -2.52
CA THR A 76 20.04 -4.59 -3.58
C THR A 76 20.37 -5.56 -4.71
N VAL A 77 20.34 -5.07 -5.94
CA VAL A 77 20.89 -5.77 -7.09
C VAL A 77 21.92 -4.90 -7.79
N ARG A 78 23.06 -5.51 -8.12
CA ARG A 78 24.06 -4.95 -9.02
C ARG A 78 24.05 -5.74 -10.32
N ILE A 79 23.96 -5.04 -11.44
CA ILE A 79 24.06 -5.63 -12.77
C ILE A 79 25.38 -5.23 -13.42
N THR A 80 26.05 -6.21 -14.00
CA THR A 80 27.27 -6.00 -14.79
C THR A 80 26.93 -6.11 -16.26
N HIS A 81 27.19 -5.06 -17.02
CA HIS A 81 26.97 -5.00 -18.46
C HIS A 81 28.13 -5.72 -19.16
N ALA A 82 27.87 -6.31 -20.33
CA ALA A 82 28.91 -6.99 -21.12
C ALA A 82 30.05 -6.05 -21.56
N THR A 83 29.82 -4.73 -21.56
CA THR A 83 30.81 -3.68 -21.83
C THR A 83 31.60 -3.24 -20.59
N GLY A 84 31.33 -3.83 -19.42
CA GLY A 84 31.97 -3.49 -18.15
C GLY A 84 31.28 -2.39 -17.34
N GLY A 85 30.17 -1.82 -17.85
CA GLY A 85 29.34 -0.88 -17.09
C GLY A 85 28.63 -1.54 -15.92
N LEU A 86 28.33 -0.76 -14.87
CA LEU A 86 27.61 -1.23 -13.69
C LEU A 86 26.34 -0.40 -13.50
N SER A 87 25.24 -1.05 -13.10
CA SER A 87 24.06 -0.36 -12.58
C SER A 87 23.59 -1.04 -11.29
N THR A 88 23.04 -0.27 -10.37
CA THR A 88 22.53 -0.77 -9.09
C THR A 88 21.10 -0.29 -8.85
N ALA A 89 20.33 -1.08 -8.10
CA ALA A 89 19.02 -0.71 -7.60
C ALA A 89 18.81 -1.32 -6.19
N SER A 90 17.96 -0.69 -5.38
CA SER A 90 17.59 -1.18 -4.05
C SER A 90 16.07 -1.08 -3.82
N THR A 91 15.53 -1.87 -2.91
CA THR A 91 14.11 -1.92 -2.53
C THR A 91 13.97 -2.24 -1.04
N GLY A 92 12.90 -1.76 -0.39
CA GLY A 92 12.60 -2.11 0.99
C GLY A 92 12.10 -3.54 1.13
N VAL A 93 12.45 -4.18 2.24
CA VAL A 93 11.97 -5.52 2.59
C VAL A 93 11.51 -5.53 4.05
N HIS A 94 10.30 -6.01 4.26
CA HIS A 94 9.61 -6.02 5.54
C HIS A 94 9.06 -7.42 5.82
N ILE A 95 9.74 -8.18 6.66
CA ILE A 95 9.39 -9.56 7.00
C ILE A 95 8.81 -9.63 8.40
N GLY A 96 7.61 -10.20 8.49
CA GLY A 96 6.81 -10.27 9.71
C GLY A 96 5.65 -9.28 9.77
N ARG A 97 5.47 -8.47 8.72
CA ARG A 97 4.33 -7.56 8.59
C ARG A 97 3.83 -7.46 7.16
N GLY A 98 2.56 -7.12 7.02
CA GLY A 98 1.95 -6.82 5.74
C GLY A 98 2.07 -5.34 5.37
N PRO A 99 1.81 -4.96 4.11
CA PRO A 99 1.81 -3.56 3.66
C PRO A 99 0.76 -2.68 4.35
N ARG A 100 -0.21 -3.31 5.03
CA ARG A 100 -1.29 -2.64 5.77
C ARG A 100 -1.17 -2.81 7.27
N ASP A 101 -0.06 -3.37 7.75
CA ASP A 101 0.15 -3.50 9.19
C ASP A 101 0.20 -2.12 9.86
N GLY A 102 -0.41 -2.01 11.04
CA GLY A 102 -0.59 -0.74 11.75
C GLY A 102 -1.63 0.22 11.15
N LEU A 103 -2.23 -0.08 10.00
CA LEU A 103 -3.39 0.68 9.50
C LEU A 103 -4.69 0.21 10.19
N PRO A 104 -5.67 1.11 10.39
CA PRO A 104 -6.95 0.72 10.97
C PRO A 104 -7.66 -0.36 10.18
N VAL A 105 -8.18 -1.36 10.88
CA VAL A 105 -8.99 -2.42 10.29
C VAL A 105 -10.36 -1.87 9.90
N ALA A 106 -10.94 -2.39 8.82
CA ALA A 106 -12.27 -2.00 8.37
C ALA A 106 -13.30 -2.07 9.51
N PRO A 107 -14.14 -1.03 9.70
CA PRO A 107 -15.24 -1.08 10.65
C PRO A 107 -16.19 -2.23 10.34
N VAL A 108 -16.76 -2.80 11.41
CA VAL A 108 -17.76 -3.87 11.33
C VAL A 108 -19.10 -3.37 11.84
N ASN A 109 -20.16 -4.13 11.57
CA ASN A 109 -21.52 -3.81 11.98
C ASN A 109 -21.97 -2.39 11.55
N VAL A 110 -21.51 -1.97 10.37
CA VAL A 110 -21.87 -0.65 9.83
C VAL A 110 -23.35 -0.66 9.44
N THR A 111 -24.13 0.24 10.03
CA THR A 111 -25.54 0.43 9.68
C THR A 111 -25.84 1.90 9.44
N VAL A 112 -26.86 2.17 8.63
CA VAL A 112 -27.26 3.53 8.28
C VAL A 112 -28.77 3.64 8.35
N ALA A 113 -29.25 4.64 9.10
CA ALA A 113 -30.66 4.97 9.23
C ALA A 113 -30.92 6.37 8.70
N VAL A 114 -31.96 6.54 7.88
CA VAL A 114 -32.43 7.86 7.46
C VAL A 114 -33.25 8.45 8.60
N THR A 115 -32.85 9.62 9.11
CA THR A 115 -33.50 10.28 10.26
C THR A 115 -34.35 11.48 9.83
N ALA A 116 -34.06 12.08 8.67
CA ALA A 116 -34.90 13.10 8.05
C ALA A 116 -34.74 13.08 6.53
N HIS A 117 -35.77 13.54 5.83
CA HIS A 117 -35.73 13.76 4.38
C HIS A 117 -36.58 14.98 4.01
N SER A 118 -36.03 15.88 3.20
CA SER A 118 -36.75 17.03 2.66
C SER A 118 -36.12 17.48 1.35
N ASN A 119 -36.95 17.83 0.36
CA ASN A 119 -36.52 18.39 -0.92
C ASN A 119 -35.40 17.59 -1.62
N GLY A 120 -35.45 16.26 -1.55
CA GLY A 120 -34.46 15.37 -2.19
C GLY A 120 -33.14 15.19 -1.43
N ILE A 121 -33.01 15.80 -0.26
CA ILE A 121 -31.84 15.71 0.62
C ILE A 121 -32.23 14.91 1.86
N SER A 122 -31.38 13.96 2.25
CA SER A 122 -31.58 13.11 3.42
C SER A 122 -30.54 13.40 4.50
N THR A 123 -30.98 13.41 5.76
CA THR A 123 -30.10 13.28 6.92
C THR A 123 -30.05 11.81 7.31
N VAL A 124 -28.84 11.28 7.48
CA VAL A 124 -28.60 9.90 7.85
C VAL A 124 -27.73 9.81 9.09
N GLN A 125 -28.05 8.87 9.97
CA GLN A 125 -27.19 8.46 11.07
C GLN A 125 -26.50 7.15 10.67
N ILE A 126 -25.18 7.17 10.63
CA ILE A 126 -24.34 5.98 10.47
C ILE A 126 -23.84 5.53 11.83
N THR A 127 -23.82 4.22 12.07
CA THR A 127 -23.24 3.60 13.27
C THR A 127 -22.29 2.47 12.88
N TRP A 128 -21.29 2.19 13.72
CA TRP A 128 -20.25 1.19 13.45
C TRP A 128 -19.57 0.71 14.72
N GLU A 129 -18.87 -0.42 14.61
CA GLU A 129 -17.91 -0.90 15.59
C GLU A 129 -16.50 -0.95 14.98
N PRO A 130 -15.42 -0.71 15.75
CA PRO A 130 -14.06 -0.91 15.27
C PRO A 130 -13.86 -2.40 14.92
N GLY A 131 -13.32 -2.69 13.73
CA GLY A 131 -12.91 -4.05 13.38
C GLY A 131 -11.60 -4.51 14.02
N GLY A 132 -10.93 -3.62 14.77
CA GLY A 132 -9.65 -3.84 15.41
C GLY A 132 -9.40 -2.77 16.49
N PRO A 133 -8.12 -2.51 16.85
CA PRO A 133 -7.78 -1.42 17.76
C PRO A 133 -8.38 -0.08 17.32
N GLU A 134 -8.73 0.77 18.28
CA GLU A 134 -9.33 2.05 18.01
C GLU A 134 -8.38 2.96 17.21
N PRO A 135 -8.83 3.56 16.08
CA PRO A 135 -8.00 4.47 15.31
C PRO A 135 -7.90 5.84 16.00
N TYR A 136 -7.03 6.70 15.49
CA TYR A 136 -6.93 8.08 15.95
C TYR A 136 -8.21 8.89 15.66
N ARG A 137 -8.80 8.69 14.48
CA ARG A 137 -10.07 9.31 14.06
C ARG A 137 -10.77 8.49 12.99
N TRP A 138 -12.06 8.73 12.80
CA TRP A 138 -12.84 8.19 11.69
C TRP A 138 -13.17 9.30 10.70
N ALA A 139 -13.10 8.99 9.39
CA ALA A 139 -13.76 9.79 8.37
C ALA A 139 -15.09 9.15 7.98
N LEU A 140 -16.12 9.98 7.88
CA LEU A 140 -17.37 9.61 7.23
C LEU A 140 -17.25 9.91 5.75
N THR A 141 -17.85 9.07 4.90
CA THR A 141 -17.79 9.24 3.46
C THR A 141 -19.15 9.13 2.81
N VAL A 142 -19.33 9.87 1.72
CA VAL A 142 -20.45 9.75 0.77
C VAL A 142 -19.82 9.40 -0.58
N ASP A 143 -20.14 8.23 -1.11
CA ASP A 143 -19.52 7.65 -2.32
C ASP A 143 -17.97 7.63 -2.26
N GLY A 144 -17.44 7.39 -1.07
CA GLY A 144 -15.99 7.38 -0.81
C GLY A 144 -15.35 8.76 -0.67
N ILE A 145 -16.10 9.85 -0.86
CA ILE A 145 -15.62 11.21 -0.63
C ILE A 145 -15.82 11.57 0.85
N PRO A 146 -14.78 12.07 1.56
CA PRO A 146 -14.91 12.50 2.95
C PRO A 146 -15.97 13.60 3.13
N ALA A 147 -16.94 13.34 4.00
CA ALA A 147 -18.01 14.25 4.37
C ALA A 147 -17.84 14.83 5.79
N GLY A 148 -16.98 14.23 6.61
CA GLY A 148 -16.71 14.69 7.97
C GLY A 148 -15.71 13.81 8.69
N MET A 149 -15.25 14.28 9.84
CA MET A 149 -14.33 13.56 10.72
C MET A 149 -14.90 13.53 12.14
N VAL A 150 -14.69 12.41 12.83
CA VAL A 150 -15.03 12.25 14.26
C VAL A 150 -13.89 11.57 15.00
N GLU A 151 -13.84 11.73 16.31
CA GLU A 151 -12.81 11.14 17.17
C GLU A 151 -12.82 9.61 17.12
N GLY A 152 -11.67 8.98 17.41
CA GLY A 152 -11.50 7.54 17.42
C GLY A 152 -12.54 6.78 18.24
N ALA A 153 -12.99 7.35 19.35
CA ALA A 153 -13.95 6.74 20.27
C ALA A 153 -15.39 6.74 19.74
N ALA A 154 -15.69 7.52 18.69
CA ALA A 154 -17.02 7.61 18.13
C ALA A 154 -17.46 6.27 17.51
N ARG A 155 -18.74 5.95 17.68
CA ARG A 155 -19.41 4.76 17.12
C ARG A 155 -20.65 5.12 16.30
N SER A 156 -20.91 6.42 16.17
CA SER A 156 -22.03 6.96 15.42
C SER A 156 -21.74 8.38 14.98
N ALA A 157 -22.31 8.78 13.84
CA ALA A 157 -22.30 10.16 13.39
C ALA A 157 -23.44 10.44 12.41
N THR A 158 -23.69 11.73 12.18
CA THR A 158 -24.76 12.20 11.29
C THR A 158 -24.17 12.86 10.04
N ILE A 159 -24.73 12.55 8.87
CA ILE A 159 -24.45 13.23 7.61
C ILE A 159 -25.78 13.84 7.14
N THR A 160 -25.82 15.16 6.98
CA THR A 160 -27.09 15.89 6.72
C THR A 160 -27.38 16.13 5.25
N ASP A 161 -26.38 15.98 4.37
CA ASP A 161 -26.48 16.40 2.96
C ASP A 161 -26.34 15.20 2.01
N VAL A 162 -27.20 14.19 2.18
CA VAL A 162 -27.18 12.97 1.36
C VAL A 162 -28.21 13.05 0.23
N HIS A 163 -27.72 13.28 -0.98
CA HIS A 163 -28.53 13.26 -2.19
C HIS A 163 -28.76 11.82 -2.67
N ARG A 164 -30.03 11.40 -2.77
CA ARG A 164 -30.43 10.03 -3.14
C ARG A 164 -31.08 9.93 -4.53
N ALA A 165 -30.62 10.72 -5.48
CA ALA A 165 -31.06 10.62 -6.89
C ALA A 165 -30.59 9.31 -7.57
N ARG A 166 -29.55 8.69 -7.00
CA ARG A 166 -29.03 7.37 -7.32
C ARG A 166 -28.69 6.65 -6.01
N ASP A 167 -28.37 5.37 -6.10
CA ASP A 167 -27.77 4.64 -4.99
C ASP A 167 -26.54 5.39 -4.49
N VAL A 168 -26.44 5.56 -3.18
CA VAL A 168 -25.36 6.30 -2.53
C VAL A 168 -24.73 5.41 -1.47
N ARG A 169 -23.40 5.38 -1.43
CA ARG A 169 -22.65 4.62 -0.43
C ARG A 169 -22.28 5.53 0.73
N ILE A 170 -22.81 5.23 1.90
CA ILE A 170 -22.43 5.92 3.14
C ILE A 170 -21.41 5.07 3.86
N GLY A 171 -20.22 5.61 4.05
CA GLY A 171 -19.08 4.86 4.55
C GLY A 171 -18.41 5.49 5.76
N VAL A 172 -17.58 4.68 6.40
CA VAL A 172 -16.71 5.06 7.52
C VAL A 172 -15.35 4.37 7.34
N VAL A 173 -14.28 5.10 7.62
CA VAL A 173 -12.90 4.60 7.50
C VAL A 173 -12.01 5.19 8.59
N GLY A 174 -11.16 4.35 9.17
CA GLY A 174 -10.26 4.76 10.26
C GLY A 174 -8.98 5.39 9.74
N PHE A 175 -8.41 6.32 10.50
CA PHE A 175 -7.10 6.92 10.23
C PHE A 175 -6.15 6.75 11.40
N THR A 176 -4.87 6.51 11.10
CA THR A 176 -3.79 6.68 12.07
C THR A 176 -3.50 8.16 12.30
N GLN A 177 -2.74 8.47 13.35
CA GLN A 177 -2.28 9.84 13.65
C GLN A 177 -1.47 10.46 12.50
N ASN A 178 -0.72 9.63 11.78
CA ASN A 178 0.09 10.03 10.62
C ASN A 178 -0.70 10.01 9.31
N GLN A 179 -2.04 10.10 9.38
CA GLN A 179 -2.96 10.13 8.24
C GLN A 179 -2.96 8.84 7.38
N GLY A 180 -2.43 7.73 7.90
CA GLY A 180 -2.56 6.42 7.26
C GLY A 180 -4.03 6.01 7.24
N MET A 181 -4.60 5.82 6.05
CA MET A 181 -5.99 5.44 5.87
C MET A 181 -6.13 3.92 5.95
N GLY A 182 -7.00 3.45 6.82
CA GLY A 182 -7.36 2.03 6.92
C GLY A 182 -8.27 1.56 5.79
N ASP A 183 -8.80 0.35 5.96
CA ASP A 183 -9.83 -0.14 5.05
C ASP A 183 -11.21 0.49 5.36
N PRO A 184 -11.98 0.90 4.34
CA PRO A 184 -13.30 1.47 4.55
C PRO A 184 -14.36 0.37 4.69
N ALA A 185 -15.45 0.69 5.37
CA ALA A 185 -16.70 -0.06 5.31
C ALA A 185 -17.83 0.90 4.94
N ALA A 186 -18.81 0.41 4.17
CA ALA A 186 -19.91 1.26 3.70
C ALA A 186 -21.20 0.47 3.47
N VAL A 187 -22.32 1.16 3.62
CA VAL A 187 -23.66 0.67 3.33
C VAL A 187 -24.22 1.45 2.14
N THR A 188 -24.80 0.73 1.19
CA THR A 188 -25.52 1.35 0.08
C THR A 188 -26.93 1.71 0.53
N LEU A 189 -27.27 2.99 0.48
CA LEU A 189 -28.64 3.47 0.53
C LEU A 189 -29.20 3.52 -0.89
N PRO A 190 -30.36 2.90 -1.16
CA PRO A 190 -30.92 2.89 -2.51
C PRO A 190 -31.35 4.30 -2.94
N ALA A 191 -31.45 4.52 -4.24
CA ALA A 191 -32.08 5.70 -4.80
C ALA A 191 -33.52 5.86 -4.29
N LEU A 192 -33.98 7.11 -4.17
CA LEU A 192 -35.41 7.39 -4.00
C LEU A 192 -36.04 7.57 -5.38
N SER A 193 -37.19 6.92 -5.60
CA SER A 193 -38.06 7.26 -6.72
C SER A 193 -38.79 8.56 -6.37
N TYR A 194 -38.48 9.62 -7.12
CA TYR A 194 -39.18 10.91 -7.04
C TYR A 194 -40.33 10.97 -8.03
#